data_AF-A0A3D9CFU1-F1
#
_entry.id   AF-A0A3D9CFU1-F1
#
_cell.length_a   1.000
_cell.length_b   1.000
_cell.length_c   1.000
_cell.angle_alpha   90.00
_cell.angle_beta   90.00
_cell.angle_gamma   90.00
#
_symmetry.space_group_name_H-M   'P 1'
#
loop_
_entity.id
_entity.type
_entity.pdbx_description
1 polymer ?
#
loop_
_entity_poly.entity_id
_entity_poly.type
_entity_poly.pdbx_seq_one_letter_code
_entity_poly.pdbx_strand_id
1 'polypeptide(L)'
;MNDLIINDLYEIRNYLDQVVDYVKKIKDQKSLFASSYAETREHLYEIYSDRLDYSIYQGKYFEGLAEVVKRMKYSDLKNVRLSVIDGDKKSCFIFSSEDYNIILGIIFYDN
;
A
#
# COMPACT_ATOMS: atom_id res chain seq x y z
N MET A 1 9.28 -31.58 -11.70
CA MET A 1 9.95 -30.25 -11.62
C MET A 1 9.05 -29.16 -12.22
N ASN A 2 8.46 -29.37 -13.39
CA ASN A 2 7.42 -28.48 -13.94
C ASN A 2 6.15 -28.44 -13.08
N ASP A 3 5.75 -29.54 -12.46
CA ASP A 3 4.52 -29.58 -11.62
C ASP A 3 4.60 -28.72 -10.36
N LEU A 4 5.80 -28.53 -9.80
CA LEU A 4 6.01 -27.64 -8.64
C LEU A 4 5.85 -26.17 -9.06
N ILE A 5 6.43 -25.79 -10.21
CA ILE A 5 6.32 -24.43 -10.76
C ILE A 5 4.86 -24.12 -11.13
N ILE A 6 4.13 -25.10 -11.68
CA ILE A 6 2.70 -24.93 -12.01
C ILE A 6 1.87 -24.77 -10.74
N ASN A 7 2.11 -25.55 -9.69
CA ASN A 7 1.42 -25.39 -8.41
C ASN A 7 1.74 -24.05 -7.73
N ASP A 8 2.99 -23.62 -7.74
CA ASP A 8 3.39 -22.31 -7.20
C ASP A 8 2.72 -21.17 -7.97
N LEU A 9 2.62 -21.27 -9.30
CA LEU A 9 1.90 -20.29 -10.13
C LEU A 9 0.39 -20.31 -9.88
N TYR A 10 -0.20 -21.48 -9.60
CA TYR A 10 -1.62 -21.59 -9.23
C TYR A 10 -1.90 -21.00 -7.84
N GLU A 11 -1.02 -21.21 -6.87
CA GLU A 11 -1.14 -20.57 -5.56
C GLU A 11 -0.97 -19.06 -5.65
N ILE A 12 0.05 -18.58 -6.36
CA ILE A 12 0.26 -17.14 -6.60
C ILE A 12 -0.96 -16.52 -7.30
N ARG A 13 -1.53 -17.20 -8.30
CA ARG A 13 -2.76 -16.75 -8.99
C ARG A 13 -3.95 -16.71 -8.04
N ASN A 14 -4.17 -17.76 -7.25
CA ASN A 14 -5.28 -17.79 -6.29
C ASN A 14 -5.14 -16.70 -5.22
N TYR A 15 -3.92 -16.41 -4.78
CA TYR A 15 -3.64 -15.28 -3.88
C TYR A 15 -3.89 -13.93 -4.56
N LEU A 16 -3.50 -13.75 -5.82
CA LEU A 16 -3.77 -12.53 -6.59
C LEU A 16 -5.27 -12.33 -6.82
N ASP A 17 -6.00 -13.38 -7.19
CA ASP A 17 -7.45 -13.31 -7.39
C ASP A 17 -8.16 -13.01 -6.06
N GLN A 18 -7.71 -13.58 -4.94
CA GLN A 18 -8.22 -13.25 -3.61
C GLN A 18 -7.92 -11.79 -3.20
N VAL A 19 -6.71 -11.29 -3.48
CA VAL A 19 -6.34 -9.90 -3.22
C VAL A 19 -7.18 -8.95 -4.08
N VAL A 20 -7.39 -9.26 -5.37
CA VAL A 20 -8.22 -8.46 -6.28
C VAL A 20 -9.67 -8.44 -5.82
N ASP A 21 -10.24 -9.57 -5.42
CA ASP A 21 -11.61 -9.63 -4.90
C ASP A 21 -11.75 -8.90 -3.55
N TYR A 22 -10.74 -8.98 -2.69
CA TYR A 22 -10.73 -8.24 -1.43
C TYR A 22 -10.67 -6.72 -1.70
N VAL A 23 -9.80 -6.28 -2.62
CA VAL A 23 -9.69 -4.89 -3.06
C VAL A 23 -11.01 -4.40 -3.66
N LYS A 24 -11.69 -5.20 -4.49
CA LYS A 24 -13.02 -4.86 -5.02
C LYS A 24 -14.06 -4.71 -3.91
N LYS A 25 -14.06 -5.60 -2.91
CA LYS A 25 -15.01 -5.54 -1.78
C LYS A 25 -14.83 -4.30 -0.91
N ILE A 26 -13.58 -3.85 -0.71
CA ILE A 26 -13.29 -2.66 0.11
C ILE A 26 -13.41 -1.35 -0.69
N LYS A 27 -13.27 -1.39 -2.03
CA LYS A 27 -13.35 -0.20 -2.90
C LYS A 27 -14.69 0.55 -2.78
N ASP A 28 -15.79 -0.16 -2.59
CA ASP A 28 -17.13 0.43 -2.48
C ASP A 28 -17.47 0.91 -1.05
N GLN A 29 -16.66 0.56 -0.05
CA GLN A 29 -16.88 0.93 1.35
C GLN A 29 -16.22 2.27 1.68
N LYS A 30 -16.80 3.37 1.19
CA LYS A 30 -16.32 4.74 1.43
C LYS A 30 -16.11 5.08 2.92
N SER A 31 -16.82 4.42 3.83
CA SER A 31 -16.67 4.58 5.28
C SER A 31 -15.38 4.00 5.85
N LEU A 32 -14.77 2.99 5.20
CA LEU A 32 -13.45 2.46 5.60
C LEU A 32 -12.33 3.48 5.38
N PHE A 33 -12.54 4.45 4.49
CA PHE A 33 -11.61 5.51 4.17
C PHE A 33 -12.02 6.85 4.79
N ALA A 34 -12.71 6.80 5.94
CA ALA A 34 -13.24 7.98 6.64
C ALA A 34 -12.16 9.05 6.94
N SER A 35 -10.90 8.64 7.02
CA SER A 35 -9.70 9.48 7.06
C SER A 35 -8.87 9.27 5.80
N SER A 36 -9.39 9.73 4.65
CA SER A 36 -8.64 9.80 3.39
C SER A 36 -8.51 11.23 2.89
N TYR A 37 -7.32 11.58 2.44
CA TYR A 37 -7.03 12.90 1.90
C TYR A 37 -6.04 12.78 0.74
N ALA A 38 -6.17 13.69 -0.23
CA ALA A 38 -5.28 13.77 -1.38
C ALA A 38 -4.25 14.85 -1.10
N GLU A 39 -2.98 14.51 -1.31
CA GLU A 39 -1.86 15.45 -1.24
C GLU A 39 -1.02 15.35 -2.50
N THR A 40 -0.15 16.33 -2.72
CA THR A 40 0.82 16.22 -3.82
C THR A 40 1.70 14.98 -3.61
N ARG A 41 1.98 14.26 -4.70
CA ARG A 41 2.89 13.10 -4.69
C ARG A 41 4.24 13.47 -4.08
N GLU A 42 4.75 14.65 -4.42
CA GLU A 42 6.01 15.20 -3.91
C GLU A 42 6.00 15.29 -2.38
N HIS A 43 4.97 15.89 -1.81
CA HIS A 43 4.86 16.08 -0.36
C HIS A 43 4.81 14.75 0.40
N LEU A 44 4.01 13.78 -0.08
CA LEU A 44 3.97 12.45 0.52
C LEU A 44 5.30 11.70 0.31
N TYR A 45 5.95 11.85 -0.84
CA TYR A 45 7.26 11.25 -1.07
C TYR A 45 8.30 11.75 -0.07
N GLU A 46 8.37 13.07 0.19
CA GLU A 46 9.31 13.66 1.15
C GLU A 46 9.08 13.11 2.56
N ILE A 47 7.84 13.19 3.08
CA ILE A 47 7.50 12.71 4.42
C ILE A 47 7.88 11.24 4.62
N TYR A 48 7.55 10.39 3.65
CA TYR A 48 7.77 8.95 3.78
C TYR A 48 9.22 8.55 3.46
N SER A 49 9.97 9.36 2.72
CA SER A 49 11.42 9.20 2.59
C SER A 49 12.13 9.50 3.92
N ASP A 50 11.76 10.59 4.60
CA ASP A 50 12.29 10.91 5.93
C ASP A 50 11.97 9.79 6.93
N ARG A 51 10.75 9.24 6.88
CA ARG A 51 10.37 8.08 7.69
C ARG A 51 11.18 6.83 7.35
N LEU A 52 11.50 6.60 6.07
CA LEU A 52 12.33 5.48 5.66
C LEU A 52 13.75 5.64 6.22
N ASP A 53 14.35 6.82 6.10
CA ASP A 53 15.67 7.11 6.67
C ASP A 53 15.68 6.94 8.19
N TYR A 54 14.64 7.44 8.86
CA TYR A 54 14.46 7.25 10.30
C TYR A 54 14.31 5.77 10.68
N SER A 55 13.57 4.99 9.90
CA SER A 55 13.36 3.55 10.12
C SER A 55 14.67 2.77 10.04
N ILE A 56 15.54 3.13 9.09
CA ILE A 56 16.89 2.56 8.92
C ILE A 56 17.75 2.92 10.12
N TYR A 57 17.75 4.20 10.54
CA TYR A 57 18.52 4.67 11.68
C TYR A 57 18.11 3.98 13.00
N GLN A 58 16.81 3.78 13.23
CA GLN A 58 16.29 3.15 14.44
C GLN A 58 16.30 1.61 14.40
N GLY A 59 16.57 1.00 13.23
CA GLY A 59 16.41 -0.44 13.01
C GLY A 59 14.96 -0.93 13.13
N LYS A 60 13.98 -0.03 13.01
CA LYS A 60 12.54 -0.32 13.13
C LYS A 60 11.88 -0.21 11.77
N TYR A 61 11.79 -1.32 11.06
CA TYR A 61 11.24 -1.36 9.70
C TYR A 61 9.72 -1.50 9.70
N PHE A 62 9.07 -0.67 8.89
CA PHE A 62 7.64 -0.80 8.61
C PHE A 62 7.44 -1.58 7.32
N GLU A 63 6.58 -2.59 7.39
CA GLU A 63 6.25 -3.43 6.24
C GLU A 63 5.63 -2.56 5.14
N GLY A 64 6.23 -2.62 3.94
CA GLY A 64 5.78 -1.89 2.75
C GLY A 64 6.32 -0.46 2.57
N LEU A 65 6.96 0.14 3.59
CA LEU A 65 7.44 1.54 3.52
C LEU A 65 8.43 1.78 2.38
N ALA A 66 9.47 0.94 2.25
CA ALA A 66 10.48 1.12 1.22
C ALA A 66 9.91 1.02 -0.21
N GLU A 67 8.96 0.10 -0.43
CA GLU A 67 8.32 -0.07 -1.73
C GLU A 67 7.37 1.10 -2.05
N VAL A 68 6.63 1.60 -1.06
CA VAL A 68 5.78 2.79 -1.20
C VAL A 68 6.60 4.02 -1.60
N VAL A 69 7.72 4.28 -0.90
CA VAL A 69 8.63 5.39 -1.23
C VAL A 69 9.18 5.24 -2.65
N LYS A 70 9.64 4.05 -3.00
CA LYS A 70 10.15 3.75 -4.35
C LYS A 70 9.08 4.00 -5.42
N ARG A 71 7.86 3.50 -5.23
CA ARG A 71 6.76 3.68 -6.19
C ARG A 71 6.29 5.12 -6.30
N MET A 72 6.26 5.88 -5.20
CA MET A 72 5.99 7.32 -5.24
C MET A 72 7.07 8.10 -6.00
N LYS A 73 8.34 7.70 -5.91
CA LYS A 73 9.42 8.34 -6.67
C LYS A 73 9.27 8.20 -8.18
N TYR A 74 8.83 7.02 -8.64
CA TYR A 74 8.71 6.68 -10.06
C TYR A 74 7.28 6.78 -10.61
N SER A 75 6.35 7.35 -9.86
CA SER A 75 4.97 7.52 -10.29
C SER A 75 4.77 8.84 -11.01
N ASP A 76 4.02 8.82 -12.11
CA ASP A 76 3.60 10.01 -12.85
C ASP A 76 2.38 10.73 -12.22
N LEU A 77 1.91 10.27 -11.06
CA LEU A 77 0.78 10.89 -10.37
C LEU A 77 1.13 12.28 -9.86
N LYS A 78 0.25 13.26 -10.10
CA LYS A 78 0.39 14.59 -9.52
C LYS A 78 0.01 14.60 -8.03
N ASN A 79 -1.13 13.95 -7.73
CA ASN A 79 -1.67 13.81 -6.39
C ASN A 79 -1.76 12.33 -6.01
N VAL A 80 -1.58 12.04 -4.73
CA VAL A 80 -1.73 10.71 -4.15
C VAL A 80 -2.72 10.82 -3.01
N ARG A 81 -3.72 9.94 -3.04
CA ARG A 81 -4.66 9.77 -1.95
C ARG A 81 -4.08 8.82 -0.91
N LEU A 82 -3.86 9.35 0.28
CA LEU A 82 -3.54 8.58 1.47
C LEU A 82 -4.84 8.21 2.17
N SER A 83 -5.03 6.93 2.44
CA SER A 83 -6.19 6.42 3.16
C SER A 83 -5.74 5.58 4.34
N VAL A 84 -6.36 5.79 5.49
CA VAL A 84 -6.09 5.02 6.71
C VAL A 84 -7.19 3.98 6.91
N ILE A 85 -6.78 2.76 7.21
CA ILE A 85 -7.69 1.70 7.67
C ILE A 85 -7.20 1.25 9.04
N ASP A 86 -8.05 1.47 10.05
CA ASP A 86 -7.83 0.95 11.39
C ASP A 86 -8.27 -0.52 11.44
N GLY A 87 -7.40 -1.39 11.94
CA GLY A 87 -7.73 -2.79 12.22
C GLY A 87 -7.59 -3.11 13.69
N ASP A 88 -8.07 -4.28 14.14
CA ASP A 88 -7.98 -4.64 15.57
C ASP A 88 -6.55 -4.96 16.01
N LYS A 89 -5.75 -5.59 15.14
CA LYS A 89 -4.36 -6.02 15.43
C LYS A 89 -3.30 -5.20 14.69
N LYS A 90 -3.62 -4.77 13.48
CA LYS A 90 -2.74 -3.98 12.61
C LYS A 90 -3.59 -2.95 11.89
N SER A 91 -3.09 -1.73 11.82
CA SER A 91 -3.64 -0.67 10.98
C SER A 91 -2.77 -0.50 9.73
N CYS A 92 -3.32 0.07 8.67
CA CYS A 92 -2.55 0.29 7.46
C CYS A 92 -2.87 1.62 6.76
N PHE A 93 -1.86 2.14 6.09
CA PHE A 93 -1.95 3.29 5.21
C PHE A 93 -1.86 2.85 3.77
N ILE A 94 -2.81 3.29 2.94
CA ILE A 94 -2.89 2.97 1.52
C ILE A 94 -2.63 4.23 0.71
N PHE A 95 -1.71 4.12 -0.26
CA PHE A 95 -1.33 5.18 -1.18
C PHE A 95 -1.88 4.85 -2.55
N SER A 96 -2.71 5.73 -3.11
CA SER A 96 -3.44 5.46 -4.34
C SER A 96 -3.62 6.70 -5.20
N SER A 97 -4.04 6.54 -6.45
CA SER A 97 -4.59 7.65 -7.24
C SER A 97 -5.88 8.16 -6.60
N GLU A 98 -6.28 9.39 -6.94
CA GLU A 98 -7.45 10.03 -6.34
C GLU A 98 -8.76 9.26 -6.53
N ASP A 99 -8.86 8.51 -7.63
CA ASP A 99 -9.97 7.66 -8.05
C ASP A 99 -9.82 6.18 -7.65
N TYR A 100 -8.76 5.84 -6.89
CA TYR A 100 -8.41 4.48 -6.46
C TYR A 100 -8.17 3.48 -7.61
N ASN A 101 -7.89 3.96 -8.82
CA ASN A 101 -7.58 3.08 -9.96
C ASN A 101 -6.14 2.57 -9.95
N ILE A 102 -5.22 3.28 -9.30
CA ILE A 102 -3.82 2.90 -9.14
C ILE A 102 -3.51 2.82 -7.65
N ILE A 103 -2.92 1.71 -7.20
CA ILE A 103 -2.39 1.57 -5.83
C ILE A 103 -0.87 1.63 -5.90
N LEU A 104 -0.29 2.66 -5.28
CA LEU A 104 1.16 2.82 -5.16
C LEU A 104 1.75 1.94 -4.06
N GLY A 105 0.96 1.57 -3.05
CA GLY A 105 1.36 0.58 -2.06
C GLY A 105 0.65 0.78 -0.72
N ILE A 106 1.04 -0.05 0.23
CA ILE A 106 0.43 -0.13 1.56
C ILE A 106 1.54 -0.18 2.60
N ILE A 107 1.39 0.54 3.70
CA ILE A 107 2.28 0.48 4.86
C ILE A 107 1.50 -0.06 6.05
N PHE A 108 2.02 -1.10 6.72
CA PHE A 108 1.39 -1.68 7.90
C PHE A 108 2.03 -1.18 9.19
N TYR A 109 1.19 -1.00 10.20
CA TYR A 109 1.54 -0.60 11.56
C TYR A 109 0.93 -1.60 12.54
N ASP A 110 1.73 -2.06 13.50
CA ASP A 110 1.20 -2.73 14.67
C ASP A 110 0.50 -1.68 15.55
N ASN A 111 -0.65 -2.03 16.12
CA ASN A 111 -1.40 -1.17 17.04
C ASN A 111 -0.88 -1.25 18.48
#